data_AF-A0A739WAY0-F1
#
_entry.id   AF-A0A739WAY0-F1
#
_cell.length_a   1.000
_cell.length_b   1.000
_cell.length_c   1.000
_cell.angle_alpha   90.00
_cell.angle_beta   90.00
_cell.angle_gamma   90.00
#
_symmetry.space_group_name_H-M   'P 1'
#
loop_
_entity.id
_entity.type
_entity.pdbx_description
1 polymer ?
#
loop_
_entity_poly.entity_id
_entity_poly.type
_entity_poly.pdbx_seq_one_letter_code
_entity_poly.pdbx_strand_id
1 'polypeptide(L)'
;MERSVMKGKWWINRYWKKQKGFWLIAFSKYMKESPMKALVCVKQVVDHNVRIRIKRDHSDVDISDSKLSINPFDEIAVEEAVRLKERGLISEVVVVSIGNTGVGDVLRTALAAGADRAIHILTKNSLTPLIVAKTITA
;
A
#
# COMPACT_ATOMS: atom_id res chain seq x y z
N MET A 1 1.99 20.90 -64.82
CA MET A 1 3.32 20.50 -64.31
C MET A 1 3.19 20.24 -62.81
N GLU A 2 2.31 19.30 -62.40
CA GLU A 2 1.79 19.29 -61.01
C GLU A 2 1.38 17.87 -60.58
N ARG A 3 2.30 16.91 -60.64
CA ARG A 3 2.10 15.52 -60.15
C ARG A 3 3.34 14.93 -59.48
N SER A 4 4.08 15.69 -58.67
CA SER A 4 5.29 15.15 -58.00
C SER A 4 5.44 15.44 -56.51
N VAL A 5 4.47 16.07 -55.84
CA VAL A 5 4.60 16.41 -54.40
C VAL A 5 3.87 15.44 -53.46
N MET A 6 3.08 14.47 -53.96
CA MET A 6 2.24 13.60 -53.11
C MET A 6 2.87 12.27 -52.65
N LYS A 7 4.15 11.98 -52.95
CA LYS A 7 4.78 10.68 -52.59
C LYS A 7 5.58 10.69 -51.28
N GLY A 8 5.92 11.86 -50.72
CA GLY A 8 6.75 11.97 -49.50
C GLY A 8 6.01 11.78 -48.17
N LYS A 9 4.71 12.09 -48.09
CA LYS A 9 3.94 12.05 -46.83
C LYS A 9 3.43 10.65 -46.45
N TRP A 10 3.41 9.72 -47.39
CA TRP A 10 2.89 8.35 -47.18
C TRP A 10 3.86 7.45 -46.40
N TRP A 11 5.17 7.62 -46.57
CA TRP A 11 6.16 6.74 -45.96
C TRP A 11 6.38 7.06 -44.46
N ILE A 12 6.39 8.34 -44.12
CA ILE A 12 6.52 8.83 -42.74
C ILE A 12 5.33 8.36 -41.88
N ASN A 13 4.11 8.43 -42.40
CA ASN A 13 2.92 8.03 -41.65
C ASN A 13 2.87 6.51 -41.36
N ARG A 14 3.50 5.70 -42.22
CA ARG A 14 3.62 4.24 -42.03
C ARG A 14 4.70 3.88 -41.00
N TYR A 15 5.82 4.61 -40.99
CA TYR A 15 6.85 4.49 -39.96
C TYR A 15 6.36 4.92 -38.57
N TRP A 16 5.64 6.03 -38.48
CA TRP A 16 5.05 6.52 -37.23
C TRP A 16 3.96 5.59 -36.67
N LYS A 17 3.14 4.95 -37.51
CA LYS A 17 2.17 3.93 -37.08
C LYS A 17 2.84 2.65 -36.54
N LYS A 18 3.95 2.21 -37.15
CA LYS A 18 4.67 1.00 -36.71
C LYS A 18 5.42 1.24 -35.40
N GLN A 19 6.03 2.41 -35.21
CA GLN A 19 6.70 2.75 -33.94
C GLN A 19 5.73 2.98 -32.77
N LYS A 20 4.58 3.62 -32.99
CA LYS A 20 3.55 3.77 -31.93
C LYS A 20 2.99 2.43 -31.46
N GLY A 21 2.76 1.48 -32.37
CA GLY A 21 2.28 0.14 -32.01
C GLY A 21 3.31 -0.66 -31.20
N PHE A 22 4.59 -0.61 -31.60
CA PHE A 22 5.66 -1.28 -30.87
C PHE A 22 5.85 -0.71 -29.46
N TRP A 23 5.81 0.62 -29.30
CA TRP A 23 5.89 1.25 -27.98
C TRP A 23 4.67 0.97 -27.11
N LEU A 24 3.44 0.92 -27.65
CA LEU A 24 2.26 0.52 -26.87
C LEU A 24 2.32 -0.94 -26.41
N ILE A 25 2.81 -1.84 -27.26
CA ILE A 25 2.96 -3.26 -26.93
C ILE A 25 4.09 -3.45 -25.91
N ALA A 26 5.24 -2.79 -26.13
CA ALA A 26 6.35 -2.82 -25.21
C ALA A 26 6.00 -2.17 -23.87
N PHE A 27 5.28 -1.04 -23.85
CA PHE A 27 4.80 -0.38 -22.63
C PHE A 27 3.72 -1.19 -21.91
N SER A 28 2.78 -1.81 -22.63
CA SER A 28 1.80 -2.76 -22.06
C SER A 28 2.48 -3.99 -21.45
N LYS A 29 3.53 -4.49 -22.12
CA LYS A 29 4.36 -5.59 -21.62
C LYS A 29 5.17 -5.16 -20.40
N TYR A 30 5.80 -3.98 -20.41
CA TYR A 30 6.55 -3.42 -19.28
C TYR A 30 5.65 -3.16 -18.06
N MET A 31 4.45 -2.60 -18.27
CA MET A 31 3.43 -2.40 -17.25
C MET A 31 2.92 -3.73 -16.67
N LYS A 32 2.96 -4.82 -17.44
CA LYS A 32 2.68 -6.18 -16.95
C LYS A 32 3.87 -6.83 -16.24
N GLU A 33 5.10 -6.40 -16.52
CA GLU A 33 6.33 -7.05 -16.06
C GLU A 33 6.86 -6.52 -14.72
N SER A 34 6.51 -5.31 -14.29
CA SER A 34 6.72 -4.88 -12.90
C SER A 34 5.45 -5.15 -12.09
N PRO A 35 5.39 -6.25 -11.33
CA PRO A 35 4.14 -6.65 -10.72
C PRO A 35 3.84 -5.67 -9.56
N MET A 36 2.72 -4.95 -9.66
CA MET A 36 2.36 -3.91 -8.68
C MET A 36 2.25 -4.51 -7.28
N LYS A 37 2.73 -3.77 -6.28
CA LYS A 37 2.70 -4.17 -4.87
C LYS A 37 1.87 -3.17 -4.08
N ALA A 38 1.05 -3.66 -3.15
CA ALA A 38 0.34 -2.81 -2.20
C ALA A 38 1.11 -2.74 -0.89
N LEU A 39 1.30 -1.52 -0.38
CA LEU A 39 1.77 -1.28 0.99
C LEU A 39 0.56 -0.85 1.83
N VAL A 40 0.20 -1.63 2.84
CA VAL A 40 -0.94 -1.36 3.72
C VAL A 40 -0.42 -1.02 5.11
N CYS A 41 -0.76 0.16 5.61
CA CYS A 41 -0.38 0.60 6.94
C CYS A 41 -1.42 0.10 7.94
N VAL A 42 -0.99 -0.59 8.99
CA VAL A 42 -1.85 -1.06 10.07
C VAL A 42 -1.40 -0.48 11.40
N LYS A 43 -2.34 -0.13 12.28
CA LYS A 43 -2.09 0.44 13.59
C LYS A 43 -2.74 -0.40 14.68
N GLN A 44 -1.98 -0.61 15.75
CA GLN A 44 -2.52 -1.16 16.99
C GLN A 44 -3.22 -0.06 17.79
N VAL A 45 -4.48 -0.31 18.16
CA VAL A 45 -5.32 0.60 18.93
C VAL A 45 -6.02 -0.15 20.06
N VAL A 46 -6.58 0.60 21.02
CA VAL A 46 -7.47 0.01 22.03
C VAL A 46 -8.70 -0.54 21.33
N ASP A 47 -9.09 -1.77 21.67
CA ASP A 47 -10.24 -2.43 21.07
C ASP A 47 -11.52 -1.60 21.28
N HIS A 48 -12.33 -1.49 20.23
CA HIS A 48 -13.54 -0.66 20.22
C HIS A 48 -14.61 -1.13 21.23
N ASN A 49 -14.52 -2.37 21.71
CA ASN A 49 -15.42 -2.91 22.74
C ASN A 49 -14.95 -2.60 24.17
N VAL A 50 -13.73 -2.08 24.34
CA VAL A 50 -13.17 -1.75 25.65
C VAL A 50 -13.60 -0.35 26.06
N ARG A 51 -14.15 -0.23 27.28
CA ARG A 51 -14.43 1.08 27.87
C ARG A 51 -13.13 1.75 28.31
N ILE A 52 -12.83 2.87 27.67
CA ILE A 52 -11.64 3.70 27.93
C ILE A 52 -11.68 4.23 29.37
N ARG A 53 -10.55 4.12 30.07
CA ARG A 53 -10.31 4.75 31.38
C ARG A 53 -9.23 5.82 31.21
N ILE A 54 -9.35 6.90 31.98
CA ILE A 54 -8.35 7.97 32.00
C ILE A 54 -7.46 7.74 33.21
N LYS A 55 -6.15 7.97 33.08
CA LYS A 55 -5.21 7.92 34.20
C LYS A 55 -5.59 8.95 35.27
N ARG A 56 -5.25 8.67 36.53
CA ARG A 56 -5.56 9.57 37.67
C ARG A 56 -4.92 10.95 37.55
N ASP A 57 -3.80 11.05 36.84
CA ASP A 57 -3.07 12.29 36.60
C ASP A 57 -3.59 13.08 35.38
N HIS A 58 -4.66 12.59 34.73
CA HIS A 58 -5.25 13.16 33.51
C HIS A 58 -4.26 13.33 32.34
N SER A 59 -3.13 12.61 32.35
CA SER A 59 -2.10 12.74 31.31
C SER A 59 -2.45 12.01 30.02
N ASP A 60 -3.13 10.86 30.13
CA ASP A 60 -3.44 9.98 29.00
C ASP A 60 -4.54 8.96 29.36
N VAL A 61 -4.93 8.18 28.35
CA VAL A 61 -5.72 6.95 28.52
C VAL A 61 -4.90 5.88 29.22
N ASP A 62 -5.56 5.10 30.08
CA ASP A 62 -4.98 3.93 30.72
C ASP A 62 -5.07 2.70 29.80
N ILE A 63 -3.92 2.21 29.37
CA ILE A 63 -3.78 1.16 28.36
C ILE A 63 -3.26 -0.15 28.99
N SER A 64 -2.86 -0.17 30.27
CA SER A 64 -2.16 -1.33 30.86
C SER A 64 -2.97 -2.63 30.86
N ASP A 65 -4.28 -2.53 31.12
CA ASP A 65 -5.20 -3.68 31.15
C ASP A 65 -6.15 -3.71 29.94
N SER A 66 -5.91 -2.84 28.95
CA SER A 66 -6.77 -2.70 27.78
C SER A 66 -6.38 -3.71 26.71
N LYS A 67 -7.36 -4.46 26.20
CA LYS A 67 -7.15 -5.28 25.01
C LYS A 67 -6.80 -4.39 23.82
N LEU A 68 -5.67 -4.65 23.18
CA LEU A 68 -5.23 -3.98 21.97
C LEU A 68 -5.57 -4.84 20.75
N SER A 69 -6.03 -4.21 19.68
CA SER A 69 -6.36 -4.88 18.42
C SER A 69 -5.99 -4.03 17.21
N ILE A 70 -6.11 -4.63 16.02
CA ILE A 70 -5.96 -3.90 14.76
C ILE A 70 -7.07 -2.85 14.67
N ASN A 71 -6.72 -1.66 14.19
CA ASN A 71 -7.71 -0.63 13.91
C ASN A 71 -8.75 -1.15 12.89
N PRO A 72 -10.07 -1.04 13.14
CA PRO A 72 -11.09 -1.56 12.24
C PRO A 72 -11.00 -1.03 10.80
N PHE A 73 -10.54 0.20 10.60
CA PHE A 73 -10.32 0.74 9.25
C PHE A 73 -9.16 0.07 8.53
N ASP A 74 -8.13 -0.31 9.27
CA ASP A 74 -6.94 -0.93 8.70
C ASP A 74 -7.22 -2.39 8.34
N GLU A 75 -8.12 -3.06 9.07
CA GLU A 75 -8.62 -4.40 8.72
C GLU A 75 -9.32 -4.40 7.35
N ILE A 76 -10.17 -3.40 7.09
CA ILE A 76 -10.82 -3.22 5.78
C ILE A 76 -9.78 -2.94 4.69
N ALA A 77 -8.74 -2.16 5.00
CA ALA A 77 -7.67 -1.86 4.04
C ALA A 77 -6.85 -3.09 3.65
N VAL A 78 -6.57 -3.98 4.62
CA VAL A 78 -5.91 -5.27 4.37
C VAL A 78 -6.80 -6.15 3.50
N GLU A 79 -8.09 -6.27 3.83
CA GLU A 79 -9.06 -7.08 3.08
C GLU A 79 -9.15 -6.65 1.61
N GLU A 80 -9.28 -5.35 1.32
CA GLU A 80 -9.37 -4.88 -0.06
C GLU A 80 -8.06 -5.10 -0.83
N ALA A 81 -6.89 -4.94 -0.18
CA ALA A 81 -5.61 -5.25 -0.79
C ALA A 81 -5.51 -6.74 -1.16
N VAL A 82 -5.93 -7.64 -0.28
CA VAL A 82 -5.98 -9.09 -0.56
C VAL A 82 -6.92 -9.38 -1.73
N ARG A 83 -8.10 -8.77 -1.78
CA ARG A 83 -9.04 -8.91 -2.92
C ARG A 83 -8.44 -8.43 -4.24
N LEU A 84 -7.69 -7.33 -4.24
CA LEU A 84 -6.99 -6.86 -5.44
C LEU A 84 -5.92 -7.87 -5.89
N LYS A 85 -5.24 -8.54 -4.95
CA LYS A 85 -4.29 -9.62 -5.25
C LYS A 85 -5.00 -10.83 -5.86
N GLU A 86 -6.12 -11.25 -5.30
CA GLU A 86 -6.93 -12.37 -5.82
C GLU A 86 -7.49 -12.09 -7.22
N ARG A 87 -7.82 -10.83 -7.52
CA ARG A 87 -8.20 -10.37 -8.87
C ARG A 87 -7.02 -10.28 -9.86
N GLY A 88 -5.80 -10.52 -9.40
CA GLY A 88 -4.58 -10.42 -10.21
C GLY A 88 -4.18 -9.00 -10.59
N LEU A 89 -4.70 -7.98 -9.88
CA LEU A 89 -4.37 -6.57 -10.13
C LEU A 89 -3.08 -6.15 -9.43
N ILE A 90 -2.76 -6.79 -8.32
CA ILE A 90 -1.48 -6.66 -7.62
C ILE A 90 -0.91 -8.05 -7.36
N SER A 91 0.38 -8.09 -7.07
CA SER A 91 1.14 -9.34 -6.91
C SER A 91 1.55 -9.65 -5.48
N GLU A 92 1.60 -8.63 -4.64
CA GLU A 92 2.10 -8.74 -3.28
C GLU A 92 1.41 -7.69 -2.41
N VAL A 93 0.98 -8.12 -1.23
CA VAL A 93 0.47 -7.27 -0.16
C VAL A 93 1.51 -7.26 0.96
N VAL A 94 2.12 -6.09 1.16
CA VAL A 94 3.07 -5.85 2.25
C VAL A 94 2.37 -5.01 3.31
N VAL A 95 2.32 -5.50 4.54
CA VAL A 95 1.75 -4.75 5.67
C VAL A 95 2.87 -4.11 6.47
N VAL A 96 2.66 -2.88 6.92
CA VAL A 96 3.62 -2.13 7.73
C VAL A 96 2.96 -1.60 8.99
N SER A 97 3.68 -1.67 10.10
CA SER A 97 3.27 -1.03 11.34
C SER A 97 4.47 -0.48 12.10
N ILE A 98 4.24 0.62 12.82
CA ILE A 98 5.25 1.39 13.54
C ILE A 98 4.87 1.42 15.01
N GLY A 99 5.79 1.02 15.88
CA GLY A 99 5.58 1.08 17.33
C GLY A 99 6.44 0.08 18.09
N ASN A 100 6.10 -0.14 19.35
CA ASN A 100 6.85 -1.03 20.23
C ASN A 100 6.64 -2.51 19.87
N THR A 101 7.25 -3.43 20.61
CA THR A 101 7.15 -4.89 20.41
C THR A 101 5.72 -5.44 20.36
N GLY A 102 4.77 -4.80 21.06
CA GLY A 102 3.35 -5.22 21.09
C GLY A 102 2.63 -5.16 19.74
N VAL A 103 3.14 -4.37 18.79
CA VAL A 103 2.58 -4.24 17.44
C VAL A 103 2.72 -5.54 16.62
N GLY A 104 3.61 -6.45 17.02
CA GLY A 104 3.77 -7.75 16.37
C GLY A 104 2.47 -8.55 16.27
N ASP A 105 1.55 -8.39 17.23
CA ASP A 105 0.27 -9.11 17.22
C ASP A 105 -0.63 -8.67 16.05
N VAL A 106 -0.75 -7.35 15.80
CA VAL A 106 -1.57 -6.85 14.68
C VAL A 106 -0.96 -7.18 13.31
N LEU A 107 0.37 -7.24 13.22
CA LEU A 107 1.05 -7.69 12.01
C LEU A 107 0.78 -9.17 11.74
N ARG A 108 0.78 -10.03 12.77
CA ARG A 108 0.41 -11.44 12.62
C ARG A 108 -1.05 -11.62 12.22
N THR A 109 -1.97 -10.83 12.78
CA THR A 109 -3.37 -10.82 12.34
C THR A 109 -3.49 -10.48 10.85
N ALA A 110 -2.78 -9.46 10.38
CA ALA A 110 -2.81 -9.08 8.96
C ALA A 110 -2.17 -10.14 8.04
N LEU A 111 -1.09 -10.80 8.47
CA LEU A 111 -0.51 -11.95 7.77
C LEU A 111 -1.49 -13.12 7.69
N ALA A 112 -2.17 -13.43 8.79
CA ALA A 112 -3.19 -14.49 8.83
C ALA A 112 -4.39 -14.18 7.92
N ALA A 113 -4.71 -12.90 7.71
CA ALA A 113 -5.76 -12.45 6.79
C ALA A 113 -5.37 -12.55 5.29
N GLY A 114 -4.10 -12.80 4.96
CA GLY A 114 -3.67 -13.00 3.57
C GLY A 114 -2.61 -12.02 3.05
N ALA A 115 -2.05 -11.16 3.91
CA ALA A 115 -0.86 -10.39 3.56
C ALA A 115 0.36 -11.31 3.39
N ASP A 116 1.24 -10.99 2.43
CA ASP A 116 2.37 -11.85 2.07
C ASP A 116 3.58 -11.61 2.99
N ARG A 117 3.82 -10.33 3.34
CA ARG A 117 4.97 -9.91 4.14
C ARG A 117 4.60 -8.80 5.11
N ALA A 118 5.28 -8.78 6.25
CA ALA A 118 5.12 -7.75 7.27
C ALA A 118 6.42 -6.99 7.53
N ILE A 119 6.30 -5.69 7.76
CA ILE A 119 7.38 -4.80 8.16
C ILE A 119 7.01 -4.21 9.53
N HIS A 120 7.85 -4.49 10.53
CA HIS A 120 7.76 -3.87 11.84
C HIS A 120 8.84 -2.80 11.99
N ILE A 121 8.43 -1.54 12.00
CA ILE A 121 9.32 -0.42 12.34
C ILE A 121 9.30 -0.25 13.86
N LEU A 122 10.27 -0.87 14.52
CA LEU A 122 10.38 -0.87 15.98
C LEU A 122 10.79 0.51 16.51
N THR A 123 9.97 1.08 17.38
CA THR A 123 10.32 2.32 18.09
C THR A 123 9.58 2.43 19.41
N LYS A 124 10.24 3.06 20.40
CA LYS A 124 9.64 3.42 21.69
C LYS A 124 9.25 4.89 21.77
N ASN A 125 9.52 5.66 20.71
CA ASN A 125 9.23 7.08 20.68
C ASN A 125 7.73 7.32 20.51
N SER A 126 7.24 8.43 21.04
CA SER A 126 5.88 8.88 20.77
C SER A 126 5.72 9.16 19.27
N LEU A 127 4.63 8.65 18.70
CA LEU A 127 4.34 8.74 17.26
C LEU A 127 3.23 9.76 17.03
N THR A 128 3.54 10.77 16.21
CA THR A 128 2.54 11.67 15.63
C THR A 128 2.29 11.30 14.16
N PRO A 129 1.12 11.64 13.59
CA PRO A 129 0.83 11.33 12.18
C PRO A 129 1.88 11.85 11.20
N LEU A 130 2.47 13.02 11.47
CA LEU A 130 3.53 13.60 10.65
C LEU A 130 4.80 12.75 10.66
N ILE A 131 5.21 12.25 11.83
CA ILE A 131 6.39 11.39 11.96
C ILE A 131 6.11 10.07 11.23
N VAL A 132 4.93 9.48 11.43
CA VAL A 132 4.52 8.23 10.77
C VAL A 132 4.57 8.37 9.24
N ALA A 133 3.97 9.41 8.69
CA ALA A 133 3.95 9.65 7.25
C ALA A 133 5.37 9.82 6.65
N LYS A 134 6.23 10.59 7.34
CA LYS A 134 7.63 10.76 6.93
C LYS A 134 8.41 9.45 6.96
N THR A 135 8.22 8.64 8.00
CA THR A 135 8.91 7.36 8.14
C THR A 135 8.50 6.36 7.07
N ILE A 136 7.22 6.36 6.64
CA ILE A 136 6.74 5.45 5.58
C ILE A 136 7.23 5.86 4.19
N THR A 137 7.49 7.17 3.98
CA THR A 137 7.91 7.69 2.68
C THR A 137 9.42 7.60 2.46
N ALA A 138 10.21 7.48 3.55
CA ALA A 138 11.67 7.47 3.54
C ALA A 138 12.25 6.19 2.91
#